data_AF-A0A920QMJ5-F1
#
_entry.id   AF-A0A920QMJ5-F1
#
_cell.length_a   1.000
_cell.length_b   1.000
_cell.length_c   1.000
_cell.angle_alpha   90.00
_cell.angle_beta   90.00
_cell.angle_gamma   90.00
#
_symmetry.space_group_name_H-M   'P 1'
#
loop_
_entity.id
_entity.type
_entity.pdbx_description
1 polymer ?
#
loop_
_entity_poly.entity_id
_entity_poly.type
_entity_poly.pdbx_seq_one_letter_code
_entity_poly.pdbx_strand_id
1 'polypeptide(L)' 'MAGRHGNKGVVAKILPQEDMPYLEDGTPVDIILNPIGVPQE' A
#
# COMPACT_ATOMS: atom_id res chain seq x y z
N MET A 1 2.17 5.91 -9.21
CA MET A 1 1.64 4.58 -9.59
C MET A 1 0.15 4.70 -9.88
N ALA A 2 -0.41 3.76 -10.65
CA ALA A 2 -1.84 3.72 -10.92
C ALA A 2 -2.31 2.26 -11.06
N GLY A 3 -3.48 1.94 -10.51
CA GLY A 3 -4.15 0.67 -10.74
C GLY A 3 -5.13 0.73 -11.91
N ARG A 4 -5.63 -0.43 -12.32
CA ARG A 4 -6.58 -0.57 -13.45
C ARG A 4 -8.00 -0.09 -13.14
N HIS A 5 -8.30 0.22 -11.88
CA HIS A 5 -9.60 0.72 -11.43
C HIS A 5 -9.63 2.26 -11.30
N GLY A 6 -8.68 2.96 -11.93
CA GLY A 6 -8.61 4.41 -11.90
C GLY A 6 -8.01 5.00 -10.61
N ASN A 7 -7.64 4.16 -9.63
CA ASN A 7 -6.91 4.59 -8.45
C ASN A 7 -5.50 5.06 -8.84
N LYS A 8 -5.22 6.36 -8.66
CA LYS A 8 -3.91 6.97 -8.94
C LYS A 8 -3.28 7.46 -7.64
N GLY A 9 -1.96 7.35 -7.53
CA GLY A 9 -1.22 7.84 -6.38
C GLY A 9 0.23 8.20 -6.70
N VAL A 10 0.83 9.06 -5.89
CA VAL A 10 2.26 9.38 -5.92
C VAL A 10 2.95 8.57 -4.81
N VAL A 11 4.14 8.05 -5.07
CA VAL A 11 4.94 7.40 -4.02
C VAL A 11 5.40 8.48 -3.04
N ALA A 12 4.90 8.43 -1.80
CA ALA A 12 5.16 9.47 -0.80
C ALA A 12 6.44 9.21 0.03
N LYS A 13 6.76 7.93 0.29
CA LYS A 13 7.92 7.50 1.08
C LYS A 13 8.34 6.09 0.64
N ILE A 14 9.64 5.82 0.73
CA ILE A 14 10.22 4.47 0.63
C ILE A 14 10.66 4.09 2.04
N LEU A 15 10.16 2.95 2.54
CA LEU A 15 10.49 2.44 3.87
C LEU A 15 11.54 1.32 3.77
N PRO A 16 12.43 1.18 4.77
CA PRO A 16 13.16 -0.06 5.01
C PRO A 16 12.21 -1.25 5.22
N GLN A 17 12.68 -2.46 4.93
CA GLN A 17 11.84 -3.67 5.02
C GLN A 17 11.43 -3.98 6.47
N GLU A 18 12.30 -3.69 7.43
CA GLU A 18 12.07 -3.85 8.87
C GLU A 18 10.95 -2.95 9.43
N ASP A 19 10.64 -1.86 8.73
CA ASP A 19 9.58 -0.92 9.13
C ASP A 19 8.22 -1.27 8.50
N MET A 20 8.16 -2.27 7.62
CA MET A 20 6.93 -2.66 6.93
C MET A 20 6.06 -3.54 7.83
N PRO A 21 4.72 -3.45 7.71
CA PRO A 21 3.83 -4.45 8.27
C PRO A 21 4.11 -5.84 7.68
N TYR A 22 3.96 -6.87 8.50
CA TYR A 22 4.19 -8.26 8.12
C TYR A 22 2.88 -9.05 8.09
N LEU A 23 2.81 -9.99 7.13
CA LEU A 23 1.82 -11.05 7.09
C LEU A 23 2.09 -12.07 8.20
N GLU A 24 1.14 -12.96 8.48
CA GLU A 24 1.25 -13.97 9.54
C GLU A 24 2.42 -14.95 9.33
N ASP A 25 2.85 -15.14 8.08
CA ASP A 25 3.99 -15.99 7.72
C ASP A 25 5.35 -15.26 7.81
N GLY A 26 5.35 -13.99 8.20
CA GLY A 26 6.55 -13.16 8.30
C GLY A 26 6.97 -12.46 7.00
N THR A 27 6.16 -12.54 5.94
CA THR A 27 6.42 -11.80 4.69
C THR A 27 6.02 -10.32 4.86
N PRO A 28 6.90 -9.35 4.55
CA PRO A 28 6.53 -7.94 4.59
C PRO A 28 5.56 -7.59 3.45
N VAL A 29 4.70 -6.60 3.68
CA VAL A 29 3.85 -6.04 2.62
C VAL A 29 4.70 -5.24 1.63
N ASP A 30 4.36 -5.27 0.34
CA ASP A 30 5.09 -4.50 -0.70
C ASP A 30 4.64 -3.03 -0.81
N ILE A 31 3.33 -2.76 -0.72
CA ILE A 31 2.73 -1.44 -0.95
C ILE A 31 1.59 -1.20 0.05
N ILE A 32 1.57 -0.01 0.65
CA ILE A 32 0.47 0.45 1.51
C ILE A 32 -0.38 1.47 0.74
N LEU A 33 -1.69 1.23 0.65
CA LEU A 33 -2.66 2.15 0.06
C LEU A 33 -3.59 2.73 1.14
N ASN A 34 -3.97 4.00 0.99
CA ASN A 34 -4.89 4.66 1.91
C ASN A 34 -6.35 4.20 1.65
N PRO A 35 -7.06 3.65 2.64
CA PRO A 35 -8.44 3.19 2.47
C PRO A 35 -9.43 4.31 2.10
N ILE A 36 -9.17 5.58 2.45
CA ILE A 36 -10.05 6.71 2.11
C ILE A 36 -10.15 6.92 0.59
N GLY A 37 -9.14 6.47 -0.18
CA GLY A 37 -9.13 6.57 -1.64
C GLY A 37 -10.06 5.58 -2.35
N VAL A 38 -10.71 4.69 -1.60
CA VAL A 38 -11.68 3.73 -2.11
C VAL A 38 -13.05 4.10 -1.52
N PRO A 39 -14.06 4.43 -2.36
CA PRO A 39 -15.41 4.67 -1.87
C PRO A 39 -15.92 3.45 -1.08
N GLN A 40 -16.58 3.70 0.05
CA GLN A 40 -17.26 2.66 0.80
C GLN A 40 -18.73 2.68 0.34
N GLU A 41 -19.15 1.64 -0.37
CA GLU A 41 -20.57 1.34 -0.58
C GLU A 41 -21.07 0.39 0.52
#